data_AF-A0A848NV13-F1
#
_entry.id   AF-A0A848NV13-F1
#
_cell.length_a   1.000
_cell.length_b   1.000
_cell.length_c   1.000
_cell.angle_alpha   90.00
_cell.angle_beta   90.00
_cell.angle_gamma   90.00
#
_symmetry.space_group_name_H-M   'P 1'
#
loop_
_entity.id
_entity.type
_entity.pdbx_description
1 polymer ?
#
loop_
_entity_poly.entity_id
_entity_poly.type
_entity_poly.pdbx_seq_one_letter_code
_entity_poly.pdbx_strand_id
1 'polypeptide(L)' 'MAQYKYGQHLSKGDSSAYDTKHSPGDEATNAGIYRCTVCGDEIGIAKGHTLPPQNHHQHAPGLGKIEWQLLVFAQQKK' A
#
# COMPACT_ATOMS: atom_id res chain seq x y z
N MET A 1 -6.63 9.09 1.72
CA MET A 1 -7.44 7.88 1.97
C MET A 1 -8.06 7.44 0.65
N ALA A 2 -7.89 6.16 0.30
CA ALA A 2 -8.40 5.58 -0.92
C ALA A 2 -9.90 5.87 -1.11
N GLN A 3 -10.28 6.34 -2.29
CA GLN A 3 -11.65 6.69 -2.63
C GLN A 3 -12.27 5.62 -3.55
N TYR A 4 -13.55 5.34 -3.37
CA TYR A 4 -14.31 4.43 -4.23
C TYR A 4 -15.71 4.99 -4.50
N LYS A 5 -16.22 4.76 -5.72
CA LYS A 5 -17.59 5.13 -6.11
C LYS A 5 -18.56 3.94 -6.08
N TYR A 6 -18.09 2.76 -6.46
CA TYR A 6 -18.92 1.56 -6.64
C TYR A 6 -18.55 0.46 -5.64
N GLY A 7 -18.97 0.64 -4.39
CA GLY A 7 -18.65 -0.28 -3.29
C GLY A 7 -19.13 -1.71 -3.49
N GLN A 8 -20.18 -1.94 -4.31
CA GLN A 8 -20.68 -3.27 -4.65
C GLN A 8 -19.69 -4.14 -5.44
N HIS A 9 -18.62 -3.54 -5.98
CA HIS A 9 -17.54 -4.26 -6.66
C HIS A 9 -16.34 -4.53 -5.74
N LEU A 10 -16.43 -4.17 -4.46
CA LEU A 10 -15.40 -4.41 -3.46
C LEU A 10 -15.93 -5.39 -2.41
N SER A 11 -15.10 -6.38 -2.09
CA SER A 11 -15.33 -7.29 -0.97
C SER A 11 -14.37 -6.92 0.16
N LYS A 12 -14.90 -6.80 1.38
CA LYS A 12 -14.05 -6.76 2.57
C LYS A 12 -13.37 -8.13 2.71
N GLY A 13 -12.07 -8.15 2.96
CA GLY A 13 -11.30 -9.35 3.28
C GLY A 13 -10.46 -9.15 4.53
N ASP A 14 -9.89 -10.23 5.06
CA ASP A 14 -9.07 -10.28 6.28
C ASP A 14 -7.70 -10.93 6.06
N SER A 15 -7.23 -10.97 4.81
CA SER A 15 -5.92 -11.55 4.49
C SER A 15 -4.80 -10.91 5.31
N SER A 16 -3.87 -11.72 5.81
CA SER A 16 -2.67 -11.25 6.51
C SER A 16 -1.77 -10.32 5.67
N ALA A 17 -1.98 -10.25 4.36
CA ALA A 17 -1.33 -9.25 3.50
C ALA A 17 -1.66 -7.80 3.93
N TYR A 18 -2.83 -7.57 4.55
CA TYR A 18 -3.20 -6.27 5.09
C TYR A 18 -2.40 -5.90 6.36
N ASP A 19 -1.92 -6.89 7.12
CA ASP A 19 -1.18 -6.67 8.36
C ASP A 19 0.34 -6.53 8.15
N THR A 20 0.83 -6.90 6.96
CA THR A 20 2.24 -6.80 6.62
C THR A 20 2.67 -5.35 6.41
N LYS A 21 3.77 -4.96 7.07
CA LYS A 21 4.44 -3.67 6.84
C LYS A 21 5.65 -3.88 5.94
N HIS A 22 5.71 -3.11 4.86
CA HIS A 22 6.77 -3.16 3.88
C HIS A 22 7.70 -1.96 4.01
N SER A 23 8.99 -2.20 3.85
CA SER A 23 10.01 -1.16 3.78
C SER A 23 10.05 -0.53 2.38
N PRO A 24 10.61 0.68 2.24
CA PRO A 24 10.92 1.23 0.93
C PRO A 24 11.84 0.30 0.15
N GLY A 25 11.56 0.10 -1.14
CA GLY A 25 12.33 -0.83 -1.97
C GLY A 25 11.88 -2.29 -1.90
N ASP A 26 10.93 -2.65 -1.03
CA ASP A 26 10.33 -3.98 -1.04
C ASP A 26 9.48 -4.18 -2.31
N GLU A 27 9.35 -5.43 -2.75
CA GLU A 27 8.43 -5.81 -3.81
C GLU A 27 6.97 -5.81 -3.33
N ALA A 28 6.06 -5.22 -4.10
CA ALA A 28 4.63 -5.27 -3.84
C ALA A 28 4.07 -6.68 -4.16
N THR A 29 3.74 -7.42 -3.11
CA THR A 29 3.21 -8.80 -3.21
C THR A 29 1.82 -8.86 -3.86
N ASN A 30 1.05 -7.77 -3.77
CA ASN A 30 -0.27 -7.62 -4.36
C ASN A 30 -0.36 -6.33 -5.18
N ALA A 31 -1.08 -6.37 -6.30
CA ALA A 31 -1.37 -5.18 -7.09
C ALA A 31 -2.49 -4.40 -6.38
N GLY A 32 -2.24 -3.15 -6.00
CA GLY A 32 -3.20 -2.46 -5.14
C GLY A 32 -2.77 -1.07 -4.68
N ILE A 33 -3.50 -0.58 -3.69
CA ILE A 33 -3.24 0.69 -3.02
C ILE A 33 -2.53 0.40 -1.70
N TYR A 34 -1.36 0.99 -1.52
CA TYR A 34 -0.60 0.95 -0.28
C TYR A 34 -0.59 2.33 0.38
N ARG A 35 -0.63 2.36 1.72
CA ARG A 35 -0.61 3.55 2.55
C ARG A 35 0.64 3.56 3.43
N CYS A 36 1.30 4.69 3.53
CA CYS A 36 2.33 4.90 4.54
C CYS A 36 1.68 4.96 5.93
N THR A 37 2.07 4.07 6.83
CA THR A 37 1.51 4.00 8.19
C THR A 37 1.86 5.20 9.07
N VAL A 38 2.86 6.00 8.65
CA VAL A 38 3.36 7.17 9.37
C VAL A 38 2.68 8.46 8.90
N CYS A 39 2.79 8.81 7.62
CA CYS A 39 2.24 10.08 7.10
C CYS A 39 0.85 9.93 6.46
N GLY A 40 0.41 8.71 6.19
CA GLY A 40 -0.88 8.44 5.54
C GLY A 40 -0.92 8.63 4.03
N ASP A 41 0.21 8.95 3.40
CA ASP A 41 0.31 9.04 1.93
C ASP A 41 0.02 7.70 1.25
N GLU A 42 -0.50 7.74 0.04
CA GLU A 42 -1.01 6.56 -0.67
C GLU A 42 -0.49 6.46 -2.09
N ILE A 43 -0.23 5.22 -2.52
CA ILE A 43 0.25 4.92 -3.86
C ILE A 43 -0.53 3.76 -4.45
N GLY A 44 -0.70 3.78 -5.77
CA GLY A 44 -1.12 2.60 -6.54
C GLY A 44 0.09 1.92 -7.15
N ILE A 45 0.20 0.59 -7.02
CA ILE A 45 1.33 -0.17 -7.54
C ILE A 45 0.88 -1.54 -8.11
N ALA A 46 1.55 -1.97 -9.18
CA ALA A 46 1.35 -3.30 -9.76
C ALA A 46 2.08 -4.38 -8.94
N LYS A 47 1.56 -5.61 -8.99
CA LYS A 47 2.20 -6.77 -8.33
C LYS A 47 3.59 -6.99 -8.93
N GLY A 48 4.57 -7.26 -8.08
CA GLY A 48 5.96 -7.49 -8.48
C GLY A 48 6.77 -6.22 -8.71
N HIS A 49 6.16 -5.03 -8.63
CA HIS A 49 6.89 -3.76 -8.72
C HIS A 49 7.43 -3.32 -7.36
N THR A 50 8.52 -2.56 -7.40
CA THR A 50 9.20 -2.05 -6.21
C THR A 50 8.46 -0.86 -5.61
N LEU A 51 8.20 -0.91 -4.30
CA LEU A 51 7.63 0.20 -3.55
C LEU A 51 8.58 1.41 -3.56
N PRO A 52 8.04 2.65 -3.63
CA PRO A 52 8.84 3.84 -3.81
C PRO A 52 9.99 3.94 -2.80
N PRO A 53 11.22 4.25 -3.27
CA PRO A 53 12.35 4.42 -2.40
C PRO A 53 12.18 5.68 -1.53
N GLN A 54 12.85 5.70 -0.38
CA GLN A 54 12.74 6.77 0.61
C GLN A 54 13.03 8.18 0.06
N ASN A 55 13.78 8.29 -1.04
CA ASN A 55 14.13 9.57 -1.65
C ASN A 55 12.98 10.24 -2.43
N HIS A 56 11.84 9.57 -2.63
CA HIS A 56 10.72 10.20 -3.36
C HIS A 56 9.86 11.10 -2.45
N HIS A 57 9.80 10.82 -1.15
CA HIS A 57 9.12 11.63 -0.13
C HIS A 57 9.81 11.42 1.22
N GLN A 58 10.85 12.21 1.53
CA GLN A 58 11.41 12.18 2.88
C GLN A 58 10.40 12.73 3.88
N HIS A 59 10.11 11.93 4.92
CA HIS A 59 9.38 12.44 6.08
C HIS A 59 10.16 13.58 6.73
N ALA A 60 9.43 14.52 7.33
CA ALA A 60 10.03 15.50 8.22
C ALA A 60 10.82 14.78 9.33
N PRO A 61 11.94 15.36 9.80
CA PRO A 61 12.71 14.78 10.90
C PRO A 61 11.81 14.45 12.11
N GLY A 62 11.95 13.24 12.65
CA GLY A 62 11.20 12.80 13.84
C GLY A 62 9.87 12.08 13.58
N LEU A 63 9.36 12.03 12.34
CA LEU A 63 8.10 11.33 12.03
C LEU A 63 8.22 9.80 12.06
N GLY A 64 9.44 9.26 11.92
CA GLY A 64 9.70 7.83 11.80
C GLY A 64 9.98 7.38 10.36
N LYS A 65 10.34 6.11 10.21
CA LYS A 65 10.70 5.51 8.92
C LYS A 65 9.45 5.29 8.05
N ILE A 66 9.61 5.30 6.74
CA ILE A 66 8.52 4.97 5.81
C ILE A 66 8.20 3.47 5.96
N GLU A 67 6.92 3.15 6.13
CA GLU A 67 6.41 1.78 6.19
C GLU A 67 5.08 1.72 5.44
N TRP A 68 5.04 0.93 4.37
CA TRP A 68 3.88 0.77 3.50
C TRP A 68 3.00 -0.39 3.96
N GLN A 69 1.69 -0.18 3.98
CA GLN A 69 0.70 -1.18 4.34
C GLN A 69 -0.39 -1.25 3.27
N LEU A 70 -0.78 -2.44 2.87
CA LEU A 70 -1.81 -2.65 1.86
C LEU A 70 -3.19 -2.24 2.38
N LEU A 71 -3.98 -1.52 1.57
CA LEU A 71 -5.36 -1.14 1.91
C LEU A 71 -6.40 -1.87 1.06
N VAL A 72 -6.15 -1.99 -0.24
CA VAL A 72 -7.02 -2.64 -1.23
C VAL A 72 -6.12 -3.29 -2.27
N PHE A 73 -6.43 -4.51 -2.69
CA PHE A 73 -5.76 -5.16 -3.81
C PHE A 73 -6.73 -5.76 -4.83
N ALA A 74 -6.27 -5.87 -6.06
CA ALA A 74 -7.00 -6.52 -7.14
C ALA A 74 -6.99 -8.05 -6.96
N GLN A 75 -8.18 -8.64 -6.94
CA GLN A 75 -8.33 -10.09 -7.01
C GLN A 75 -8.50 -10.52 -8.47
N GLN A 76 -7.49 -11.22 -8.99
CA GLN A 76 -7.55 -11.75 -10.35
C GLN A 76 -8.51 -12.94 -10.41
N LYS A 77 -9.41 -12.94 -11.39
CA LYS A 77 -10.17 -14.14 -11.74
C LYS A 77 -9.21 -15.13 -12.39
N LYS A 78 -9.21 -16.36 -11.90
CA LYS A 78 -8.56 -17.49 -12.59
C LYS A 78 -9.39 -17.90 -13.79
#